data_AF-A0A2T5YG94-F1
#
_entry.id   AF-A0A2T5YG94-F1
#
_cell.length_a   1.000
_cell.length_b   1.000
_cell.length_c   1.000
_cell.angle_alpha   90.00
_cell.angle_beta   90.00
_cell.angle_gamma   90.00
#
_symmetry.space_group_name_H-M   'P 1'
#
loop_
_entity.id
_entity.type
_entity.pdbx_description
1 polymer ?
#
loop_
_entity_poly.entity_id
_entity_poly.type
_entity_poly.pdbx_seq_one_letter_code
_entity_poly.pdbx_strand_id
1 'polypeptide(L)'
;MTQVPQYTSIASAAFNEYLDNHIELDELIARLREIELQVMHDDEAEEETGKVLWFCFFSGDPFQTTIRDIENDLSDPSHPSSRILLQGIALGLEAGELEVHYSWPGFPET
;
A
#
# COMPACT_ATOMS: atom_id res chain seq x y z
N MET A 1 6.75 14.76 1.30
CA MET A 1 6.15 13.41 1.39
C MET A 1 5.77 13.18 2.83
N THR A 2 4.50 12.91 3.12
CA THR A 2 4.01 12.73 4.50
C THR A 2 3.89 11.24 4.77
N GLN A 3 4.75 10.71 5.64
CA GLN A 3 4.60 9.36 6.17
C GLN A 3 3.51 9.39 7.23
N VAL A 4 2.60 8.40 7.21
CA VAL A 4 1.56 8.29 8.24
C VAL A 4 1.71 6.95 8.96
N PRO A 5 2.42 6.92 10.11
CA PRO A 5 2.76 5.68 10.82
C PRO A 5 1.54 4.83 11.20
N GLN A 6 0.39 5.46 11.39
CA GLN A 6 -0.86 4.77 11.71
C GLN A 6 -1.34 3.88 10.56
N TYR A 7 -1.24 4.35 9.32
CA TYR A 7 -1.67 3.60 8.13
C TYR A 7 -0.68 2.50 7.76
N THR A 8 0.62 2.70 8.04
CA THR A 8 1.63 1.63 7.97
C THR A 8 1.26 0.43 8.84
N SER A 9 0.81 0.66 10.08
CA SER A 9 0.47 -0.43 10.99
C SER A 9 -0.74 -1.24 10.49
N ILE A 10 -1.76 -0.55 9.96
CA ILE A 10 -2.98 -1.18 9.42
C ILE A 10 -2.66 -1.96 8.14
N ALA A 11 -1.89 -1.37 7.22
CA ALA A 11 -1.45 -2.04 6.00
C ALA A 11 -0.60 -3.27 6.32
N SER A 12 0.32 -3.15 7.30
CA SER A 12 1.16 -4.27 7.74
C SER A 12 0.34 -5.45 8.24
N ALA A 13 -0.71 -5.19 9.02
CA ALA A 13 -1.60 -6.23 9.51
C ALA A 13 -2.35 -6.92 8.36
N ALA A 14 -2.91 -6.14 7.43
CA ALA A 14 -3.64 -6.68 6.27
C ALA A 14 -2.74 -7.56 5.39
N PHE A 15 -1.51 -7.12 5.11
CA PHE A 15 -0.56 -7.93 4.35
C PHE A 15 -0.13 -9.20 5.08
N ASN A 16 0.10 -9.15 6.40
CA ASN A 16 0.41 -10.35 7.18
C ASN A 16 -0.75 -11.36 7.14
N GLU A 17 -1.99 -10.91 7.36
CA GLU A 17 -3.15 -11.80 7.26
C GLU A 17 -3.31 -12.43 5.88
N TYR A 18 -2.96 -11.70 4.82
CA TYR A 18 -2.96 -12.23 3.46
C TYR A 18 -1.84 -13.27 3.24
N LEU A 19 -0.61 -12.98 3.70
CA LEU A 19 0.52 -13.92 3.63
C LEU A 19 0.27 -15.22 4.40
N ASP A 20 -0.40 -15.13 5.55
CA ASP A 20 -0.82 -16.28 6.37
C ASP A 20 -2.04 -17.03 5.78
N ASN A 21 -2.60 -16.57 4.65
CA ASN A 21 -3.83 -17.11 4.02
C ASN A 21 -5.07 -17.02 4.92
N HIS A 22 -5.12 -16.05 5.84
CA HIS A 22 -6.32 -15.77 6.64
C HIS A 22 -7.37 -14.96 5.87
N ILE A 23 -6.94 -14.14 4.91
CA ILE A 23 -7.81 -13.34 4.05
C ILE A 23 -7.48 -13.59 2.57
N GLU A 24 -8.47 -13.43 1.69
CA GLU A 24 -8.28 -13.54 0.23
C GLU A 24 -7.87 -12.19 -0.39
N LEU A 25 -7.49 -12.21 -1.68
CA LEU A 25 -7.04 -11.00 -2.39
C LEU A 25 -8.11 -9.90 -2.38
N ASP A 26 -9.38 -10.25 -2.65
CA ASP A 26 -10.49 -9.28 -2.61
C ASP A 26 -10.60 -8.57 -1.25
N GLU A 27 -10.39 -9.31 -0.15
CA GLU A 27 -10.45 -8.75 1.20
C GLU A 27 -9.21 -7.89 1.51
N LEU A 28 -8.01 -8.30 1.07
CA LEU A 28 -6.81 -7.47 1.14
C LEU A 28 -7.04 -6.13 0.43
N ILE A 29 -7.49 -6.18 -0.83
CA ILE A 29 -7.73 -4.97 -1.64
C ILE A 29 -8.80 -4.08 -1.00
N ALA A 30 -9.88 -4.64 -0.46
CA ALA A 30 -10.89 -3.88 0.26
C ALA A 30 -10.28 -3.12 1.45
N ARG A 31 -9.49 -3.78 2.30
CA ARG A 31 -8.84 -3.14 3.45
C ARG A 31 -7.85 -2.05 3.03
N LEU A 32 -7.07 -2.27 1.97
CA LEU A 32 -6.14 -1.24 1.46
C LEU A 32 -6.90 -0.02 0.91
N ARG A 33 -8.05 -0.22 0.25
CA ARG A 33 -8.92 0.88 -0.21
C ARG A 33 -9.58 1.62 0.94
N GLU A 34 -9.91 0.95 2.03
CA GLU A 34 -10.40 1.62 3.25
C GLU A 34 -9.33 2.56 3.84
N ILE A 35 -8.06 2.15 3.83
CA ILE A 35 -6.94 3.01 4.24
C ILE A 35 -6.85 4.23 3.30
N GLU A 36 -6.94 4.01 1.99
CA GLU A 36 -6.94 5.10 0.99
C GLU A 36 -8.07 6.10 1.25
N LEU A 37 -9.29 5.62 1.50
CA LEU A 37 -10.43 6.48 1.85
C LEU A 37 -10.20 7.25 3.16
N GLN A 38 -9.62 6.62 4.18
CA GLN A 38 -9.31 7.30 5.44
C GLN A 38 -8.26 8.40 5.24
N VAL A 39 -7.18 8.12 4.52
CA VAL A 39 -6.17 9.13 4.12
C VAL A 39 -6.81 10.28 3.35
N MET A 40 -7.78 9.99 2.50
CA MET A 40 -8.51 11.01 1.76
C MET A 40 -9.33 11.94 2.65
N HIS A 41 -9.95 11.40 3.69
CA HIS A 41 -10.84 12.12 4.61
C HIS A 41 -10.14 12.81 5.79
N ASP A 42 -8.98 12.31 6.24
CA ASP A 42 -8.27 12.81 7.44
C ASP A 42 -7.52 14.13 7.18
N ASP A 43 -7.13 14.39 5.92
CA ASP A 43 -6.58 15.68 5.51
C ASP A 43 -7.76 16.65 5.26
N GLU A 44 -7.99 17.60 6.18
CA GLU A 44 -9.04 18.65 6.18
C GLU A 44 -9.06 19.58 4.93
N ALA A 45 -8.26 19.28 3.90
CA ALA A 45 -8.34 19.91 2.60
C ALA A 45 -9.60 19.45 1.87
N GLU A 46 -10.70 20.15 2.14
CA GLU A 46 -11.91 20.14 1.34
C GLU A 46 -11.52 20.31 -0.15
N GLU A 47 -11.95 19.34 -0.95
CA GLU A 47 -11.73 19.25 -2.40
C GLU A 47 -10.31 18.84 -2.83
N GLU A 48 -10.18 17.60 -3.33
CA GLU A 48 -9.81 17.30 -4.72
C GLU A 48 -9.60 15.78 -4.87
N THR A 49 -9.95 15.31 -6.04
CA THR A 49 -10.16 13.91 -6.40
C THR A 49 -8.87 13.24 -6.86
N GLY A 50 -7.75 13.47 -6.17
CA GLY A 50 -6.42 13.19 -6.72
C GLY A 50 -5.37 12.58 -5.80
N LYS A 51 -5.69 12.26 -4.53
CA LYS A 51 -4.73 11.54 -3.67
C LYS A 51 -4.49 10.15 -4.24
N VAL A 52 -3.22 9.78 -4.38
CA VAL A 52 -2.82 8.41 -4.72
C VAL A 52 -2.06 7.86 -3.54
N LEU A 53 -2.49 6.72 -3.02
CA LEU A 53 -1.79 5.96 -2.00
C LEU A 53 -0.86 4.94 -2.67
N TRP A 54 0.39 4.88 -2.20
CA TRP A 54 1.33 3.83 -2.60
C TRP A 54 2.10 3.26 -1.42
N PHE A 55 2.61 2.07 -1.65
CA PHE A 55 3.38 1.28 -0.69
C PHE A 55 4.82 1.18 -1.17
N CYS A 56 5.73 1.24 -0.21
CA CYS A 56 7.15 1.04 -0.37
C CYS A 56 7.53 -0.09 0.59
N PHE A 57 8.02 -1.22 0.07
CA PHE A 57 8.29 -2.42 0.88
C PHE A 57 9.73 -2.48 1.40
N PHE A 58 10.62 -1.64 0.90
CA PHE A 58 12.01 -1.58 1.33
C PHE A 58 12.45 -0.14 1.49
N SER A 59 13.26 0.15 2.50
CA SER A 59 13.83 1.49 2.66
C SER A 59 14.70 1.85 1.44
N GLY A 60 14.28 2.85 0.67
CA GLY A 60 14.95 3.27 -0.56
C GLY A 60 14.49 2.54 -1.83
N ASP A 61 13.38 1.80 -1.76
CA ASP A 61 12.72 1.25 -2.94
C ASP A 61 12.27 2.39 -3.86
N PRO A 62 12.70 2.41 -5.14
CA PRO A 62 12.24 3.41 -6.08
C PRO A 62 10.81 3.11 -6.59
N PHE A 63 10.27 1.93 -6.28
CA PHE A 63 8.98 1.49 -6.79
C PHE A 63 7.84 1.98 -5.91
N GLN A 64 6.98 2.80 -6.51
CA GLN A 64 5.71 3.18 -5.92
C GLN A 64 4.69 2.14 -6.31
N THR A 65 4.40 1.21 -5.41
CA THR A 65 3.42 0.15 -5.68
C THR A 65 2.05 0.64 -5.27
N THR A 66 1.14 0.86 -6.22
CA THR A 66 -0.24 1.27 -5.92
C THR A 66 -1.13 0.07 -5.58
N ILE A 67 -2.31 0.32 -4.99
CA ILE A 67 -3.32 -0.74 -4.76
C ILE A 67 -3.66 -1.45 -6.07
N ARG A 68 -3.71 -0.74 -7.19
CA ARG A 68 -4.01 -1.32 -8.51
C ARG A 68 -2.88 -2.22 -9.01
N ASP A 69 -1.63 -1.87 -8.73
CA ASP A 69 -0.48 -2.72 -9.09
C ASP A 69 -0.51 -4.02 -8.28
N ILE A 70 -0.82 -3.92 -6.97
CA ILE A 70 -1.02 -5.09 -6.09
C ILE A 70 -2.16 -5.98 -6.60
N GLU A 71 -3.31 -5.40 -6.90
CA GLU A 71 -4.48 -6.12 -7.44
C GLU A 71 -4.11 -6.86 -8.73
N ASN A 72 -3.44 -6.20 -9.67
CA ASN A 72 -3.02 -6.81 -10.94
C ASN A 72 -1.99 -7.93 -10.73
N ASP A 73 -0.93 -7.66 -9.98
CA ASP A 73 0.19 -8.59 -9.81
C ASP A 73 -0.22 -9.81 -8.99
N LEU A 74 -1.15 -9.67 -8.03
CA LEU A 74 -1.64 -10.78 -7.22
C LEU A 74 -2.83 -11.53 -7.84
N SER A 75 -3.52 -10.95 -8.83
CA SER A 75 -4.65 -11.59 -9.52
C SER A 75 -4.25 -12.86 -10.28
N ASP A 76 -2.99 -12.96 -10.72
CA ASP A 76 -2.44 -14.17 -11.35
C ASP A 76 -1.24 -14.73 -10.55
N PRO A 77 -1.48 -15.68 -9.62
CA PRO A 77 -0.43 -16.32 -8.82
C PRO A 77 0.63 -17.07 -9.64
N SER A 78 0.36 -17.35 -10.93
CA SER A 78 1.30 -18.00 -11.83
C SER A 78 2.29 -17.02 -12.46
N HIS A 79 1.98 -15.71 -12.44
CA HIS A 79 2.81 -14.66 -13.01
C HIS A 79 4.06 -14.42 -12.12
N PRO A 80 5.26 -14.23 -12.71
CA PRO A 80 6.47 -13.96 -11.95
C PRO A 80 6.37 -12.70 -11.07
N SER A 81 5.63 -11.67 -11.51
CA SER A 81 5.39 -10.46 -10.72
C SER A 81 4.71 -10.76 -9.39
N SER A 82 3.73 -11.66 -9.36
CA SER A 82 3.05 -12.09 -8.14
C SER A 82 4.03 -12.59 -7.10
N ARG A 83 4.95 -13.47 -7.51
CA ARG A 83 5.96 -14.05 -6.62
C ARG A 83 6.95 -13.02 -6.11
N ILE A 84 7.40 -12.12 -6.99
CA ILE A 84 8.32 -11.05 -6.64
C ILE A 84 7.66 -10.10 -5.62
N LEU A 85 6.41 -9.71 -5.88
CA LEU A 85 5.64 -8.85 -4.99
C LEU A 85 5.41 -9.51 -3.63
N LEU A 86 4.97 -10.77 -3.59
CA LEU A 86 4.79 -11.53 -2.35
C LEU A 86 6.09 -11.62 -1.54
N GLN A 87 7.21 -11.89 -2.20
CA GLN A 87 8.51 -11.94 -1.54
C GLN A 87 8.91 -10.56 -1.00
N GLY A 88 8.62 -9.49 -1.74
CA GLY A 88 8.88 -8.12 -1.30
C GLY A 88 8.04 -7.73 -0.09
N ILE A 89 6.74 -8.03 -0.12
CA ILE A 89 5.83 -7.83 1.01
C ILE A 89 6.36 -8.57 2.25
N ALA A 90 6.67 -9.86 2.13
CA ALA A 90 7.16 -10.66 3.25
C ALA A 90 8.44 -10.09 3.86
N LEU A 91 9.44 -9.77 3.03
CA LEU A 91 10.71 -9.20 3.48
C LEU A 91 10.54 -7.84 4.14
N GLY A 92 9.72 -6.96 3.55
CA GLY A 92 9.43 -5.63 4.08
C GLY A 92 8.73 -5.67 5.43
N LEU A 93 7.80 -6.61 5.61
CA LEU A 93 7.12 -6.82 6.89
C LEU A 93 8.05 -7.39 7.96
N GLU A 94 8.87 -8.39 7.63
CA GLU A 94 9.85 -8.98 8.56
C GLU A 94 10.88 -7.96 9.03
N ALA A 95 11.31 -7.06 8.12
CA ALA A 95 12.27 -6.00 8.43
C ALA A 95 11.62 -4.77 9.10
N GLY A 96 10.29 -4.67 9.12
CA GLY A 96 9.57 -3.47 9.60
C GLY A 96 9.78 -2.25 8.70
N GLU A 97 10.05 -2.48 7.42
CA GLU A 97 10.38 -1.45 6.41
C GLU A 97 9.19 -1.07 5.53
N LEU A 98 7.99 -1.61 5.77
CA LEU A 98 6.80 -1.18 5.04
C LEU A 98 6.52 0.30 5.33
N GLU A 99 6.46 1.10 4.28
CA GLU A 99 6.07 2.50 4.35
C GLU A 99 4.83 2.75 3.50
N VAL A 100 3.89 3.50 4.07
CA VAL A 100 2.68 3.98 3.37
C VAL A 100 2.85 5.46 3.12
N HIS A 101 2.69 5.84 1.85
CA HIS A 101 2.82 7.21 1.39
C HIS A 101 1.59 7.62 0.58
N TYR A 102 1.38 8.93 0.52
CA TYR A 102 0.41 9.53 -0.37
C TYR A 102 0.96 10.83 -0.96
N SER A 103 0.53 11.16 -2.18
CA SER A 103 0.78 12.45 -2.81
C SER A 103 -0.54 13.12 -3.12
N TRP A 104 -0.47 14.43 -3.20
CA TRP A 104 -1.53 15.28 -3.73
C TRP A 104 -0.99 16.04 -4.94
N PRO A 105 -1.74 16.10 -6.07
CA PRO A 105 -1.31 16.85 -7.25
C PRO A 105 -1.21 18.37 -7.02
N GLY A 106 -1.71 18.89 -5.88
CA GLY A 106 -1.64 20.31 -5.53
C GLY A 106 -0.45 20.73 -4.65
N PHE A 107 0.48 19.85 -4.29
CA PHE A 107 1.67 20.22 -3.51
C PHE A 107 2.88 20.41 -4.44
N PRO A 108 3.40 21.63 -4.66
CA PRO A 108 4.64 21.81 -5.38
C PRO A 108 5.78 21.21 -4.56
N GLU A 109 6.57 20.34 -5.17
CA GLU A 109 7.84 19.87 -4.63
C GLU A 109 8.73 21.10 -4.38
N THR A 110 8.98 21.45 -3.12
CA THR A 110 9.94 22.48 -2.72
C THR A 110 11.33 21.90 -2.58
#